data_AF-A0A2N0RLV0-F1
#
_entry.id   AF-A0A2N0RLV0-F1
#
_cell.length_a   1.000
_cell.length_b   1.000
_cell.length_c   1.000
_cell.angle_alpha   90.00
_cell.angle_beta   90.00
_cell.angle_gamma   90.00
#
_symmetry.space_group_name_H-M   'P 1'
#
loop_
_entity.id
_entity.type
_entity.pdbx_description
1 polymer ?
#
loop_
_entity_poly.entity_id
_entity_poly.type
_entity_poly.pdbx_seq_one_letter_code
_entity_poly.pdbx_strand_id
1 'polypeptide(L)'
;MRKILNGSDFLIKDLTVCEEKVLIFTTTSNIKYLAQLNFWLADRTFKTVSTIFRQLYTIHGSIRSNENSQIMPLVYALMLNKSEVAYRALFQELIDFSYEHDVDLQLQFIITDFEIIAINAIRAEFQGVQNKGYHFHLSQNIYRKVQELGLTVQYGTDKTFSLLIHHIPALAFLPHNNIPSAFDELRAIMPEEANSIMELFEIYYIHGRI
;
A
#
# COMPACT_ATOMS: atom_id res chain seq x y z
N MET A 1 -18.37 17.00 -5.25
CA MET A 1 -19.52 16.14 -4.90
C MET A 1 -19.55 16.02 -3.39
N ARG A 2 -20.57 16.55 -2.70
CA ARG A 2 -20.64 16.54 -1.23
C ARG A 2 -21.54 15.44 -0.68
N LYS A 3 -22.49 14.94 -1.49
CA LYS A 3 -23.46 13.92 -1.14
C LYS A 3 -23.48 12.81 -2.19
N ILE A 4 -23.90 11.60 -1.81
CA ILE A 4 -24.19 10.51 -2.76
C ILE A 4 -25.64 10.60 -3.26
N LEU A 5 -26.04 9.72 -4.19
CA LEU A 5 -27.34 9.74 -4.87
C LEU A 5 -28.56 9.67 -3.93
N ASN A 6 -28.41 9.05 -2.76
CA ASN A 6 -29.49 8.96 -1.76
C ASN A 6 -29.54 10.16 -0.79
N GLY A 7 -28.68 11.16 -0.99
CA GLY A 7 -28.64 12.39 -0.18
C GLY A 7 -27.78 12.33 1.09
N SER A 8 -27.16 11.19 1.41
CA SER A 8 -26.20 11.10 2.52
C SER A 8 -24.89 11.80 2.18
N ASP A 9 -24.20 12.30 3.20
CA ASP A 9 -22.91 12.95 3.01
C ASP A 9 -21.86 11.97 2.49
N PHE A 10 -21.01 12.49 1.62
CA PHE A 10 -19.92 11.76 0.97
C PHE A 10 -18.58 12.44 1.21
N LEU A 11 -18.52 13.77 1.15
CA LEU A 11 -17.35 14.52 1.62
C LEU A 11 -17.53 14.67 3.14
N ILE A 12 -16.77 13.91 3.92
CA ILE A 12 -16.86 13.97 5.37
C ILE A 12 -15.99 15.08 5.95
N LYS A 13 -14.88 15.43 5.28
CA LYS A 13 -13.97 16.48 5.75
C LYS A 13 -13.20 17.19 4.64
N ASP A 14 -13.04 18.51 4.80
CA ASP A 14 -12.07 19.36 4.08
C ASP A 14 -11.06 19.88 5.10
N LEU A 15 -9.94 19.18 5.25
CA LEU A 15 -8.91 19.46 6.24
C LEU A 15 -7.87 20.43 5.68
N THR A 16 -7.44 21.37 6.51
CA THR A 16 -6.23 22.17 6.28
C THR A 16 -5.37 22.13 7.55
N VAL A 17 -4.18 21.55 7.47
CA VAL A 17 -3.26 21.36 8.61
C VAL A 17 -1.84 21.65 8.16
N CYS A 18 -1.16 22.61 8.79
CA CYS A 18 0.23 22.98 8.46
C CYS A 18 0.49 23.12 6.95
N GLU A 19 -0.37 23.89 6.25
CA GLU A 19 -0.34 24.10 4.79
C GLU A 19 -0.71 22.88 3.93
N GLU A 20 -0.95 21.71 4.53
CA GLU A 20 -1.52 20.56 3.85
C GLU A 20 -3.02 20.72 3.66
N LYS A 21 -3.54 20.21 2.54
CA LYS A 21 -4.97 20.10 2.28
C LYS A 21 -5.35 18.67 1.96
N VAL A 22 -6.33 18.14 2.69
CA VAL A 22 -6.83 16.77 2.52
C VAL A 22 -8.36 16.80 2.45
N LEU A 23 -8.92 16.35 1.33
CA LEU A 23 -10.36 16.14 1.19
C LEU A 23 -10.66 14.66 1.35
N ILE A 24 -11.50 14.30 2.32
CA ILE A 24 -11.80 12.91 2.65
C ILE A 24 -13.23 12.60 2.29
N PHE A 25 -13.39 11.57 1.46
CA PHE A 25 -14.67 11.12 0.99
C PHE A 25 -14.94 9.68 1.43
N THR A 26 -16.02 9.48 2.17
CA THR A 26 -16.51 8.17 2.59
C THR A 26 -17.96 8.32 3.07
N THR A 27 -18.54 7.26 3.60
CA THR A 27 -19.86 7.29 4.24
C THR A 27 -19.80 6.53 5.55
N THR A 28 -20.73 6.78 6.46
CA THR A 28 -20.87 5.98 7.69
C THR A 28 -21.02 4.48 7.37
N SER A 29 -21.72 4.12 6.29
CA SER A 29 -21.84 2.73 5.85
C SER A 29 -20.50 2.13 5.42
N ASN A 30 -19.68 2.89 4.68
CA ASN A 30 -18.36 2.43 4.24
C ASN A 30 -17.43 2.18 5.43
N ILE A 31 -17.47 3.06 6.43
CA ILE A 31 -16.68 2.92 7.65
C ILE A 31 -17.16 1.71 8.48
N LYS A 32 -18.47 1.48 8.57
CA LYS A 32 -19.03 0.26 9.19
C LYS A 32 -18.57 -1.02 8.49
N TYR A 33 -18.45 -1.01 7.16
CA TYR A 33 -17.86 -2.13 6.45
C TYR A 33 -16.38 -2.30 6.78
N LEU A 34 -15.60 -1.22 6.77
CA LEU A 34 -14.17 -1.26 7.11
C LEU A 34 -13.91 -1.77 8.54
N ALA A 35 -14.77 -1.42 9.49
CA ALA A 35 -14.69 -1.84 10.88
C ALA A 35 -14.86 -3.37 11.08
N GLN A 36 -15.56 -4.03 10.17
CA GLN A 36 -15.78 -5.48 10.21
C GLN A 36 -14.62 -6.29 9.60
N LEU A 37 -13.62 -5.61 9.02
CA LEU A 37 -12.52 -6.25 8.30
C LEU A 37 -11.26 -6.28 9.16
N ASN A 38 -10.62 -7.45 9.22
CA ASN A 38 -9.33 -7.59 9.88
C ASN A 38 -8.20 -6.90 9.11
N PHE A 39 -8.38 -6.64 7.81
CA PHE A 39 -7.38 -5.97 7.00
C PHE A 39 -7.96 -4.96 6.02
N TRP A 40 -7.19 -3.88 5.80
CA TRP A 40 -7.46 -2.88 4.77
C TRP A 40 -6.40 -2.94 3.66
N LEU A 41 -6.81 -2.54 2.48
CA LEU A 41 -5.96 -2.44 1.29
C LEU A 41 -5.87 -0.98 0.88
N ALA A 42 -4.73 -0.33 1.08
CA ALA A 42 -4.59 1.08 0.74
C ALA A 42 -3.59 1.30 -0.39
N ASP A 43 -3.95 2.11 -1.37
CA ASP A 43 -3.13 2.38 -2.55
C ASP A 43 -3.27 3.85 -2.97
N ARG A 44 -2.30 4.35 -3.73
CA ARG A 44 -2.29 5.71 -4.26
C ARG A 44 -2.21 5.72 -5.77
N THR A 45 -2.90 6.68 -6.38
CA THR A 45 -2.83 6.90 -7.82
C THR A 45 -2.64 8.38 -8.14
N PHE A 46 -1.84 8.65 -9.19
CA PHE A 46 -1.51 10.00 -9.67
C PHE A 46 -2.20 10.36 -10.98
N LYS A 47 -2.56 9.35 -11.79
CA LYS A 47 -2.98 9.57 -13.19
C LYS A 47 -4.36 10.20 -13.33
N THR A 48 -5.14 10.23 -12.27
CA THR A 48 -6.57 10.61 -12.27
C THR A 48 -6.86 11.85 -11.43
N VAL A 49 -5.84 12.63 -11.08
CA VAL A 49 -5.95 13.73 -10.12
C VAL A 49 -5.80 15.08 -10.85
N SER A 50 -6.61 16.08 -10.47
CA SER A 50 -6.47 17.44 -11.00
C SER A 50 -5.12 18.03 -10.61
N THR A 51 -4.61 19.01 -11.37
CA THR A 51 -3.30 19.65 -11.12
C THR A 51 -3.17 20.29 -9.73
N ILE A 52 -4.30 20.50 -9.04
CA ILE A 52 -4.35 21.10 -7.70
C ILE A 52 -3.95 20.09 -6.62
N PHE A 53 -4.22 18.79 -6.81
CA PHE A 53 -3.88 17.76 -5.83
C PHE A 53 -2.78 16.85 -6.37
N ARG A 54 -1.81 16.50 -5.53
CA ARG A 54 -0.67 15.66 -5.93
C ARG A 54 -1.04 14.19 -6.01
N GLN A 55 -2.04 13.73 -5.25
CA GLN A 55 -2.45 12.33 -5.26
C GLN A 55 -3.90 12.10 -4.86
N LEU A 56 -4.44 10.97 -5.33
CA LEU A 56 -5.63 10.32 -4.80
C LEU A 56 -5.16 9.08 -4.02
N TYR A 57 -5.44 9.04 -2.74
CA TYR A 57 -5.22 7.89 -1.87
C TYR A 57 -6.56 7.17 -1.63
N THR A 58 -6.59 5.85 -1.76
CA THR A 58 -7.82 5.07 -1.58
C THR A 58 -7.59 3.92 -0.61
N ILE A 59 -8.58 3.69 0.25
CA ILE A 59 -8.63 2.55 1.16
C ILE A 59 -9.77 1.66 0.70
N HIS A 60 -9.46 0.39 0.50
CA HIS A 60 -10.37 -0.63 0.00
C HIS A 60 -10.63 -1.66 1.08
N GLY A 61 -11.84 -2.20 1.05
CA GLY A 61 -12.26 -3.33 1.86
C GLY A 61 -12.89 -4.41 1.00
N SER A 62 -12.84 -5.64 1.48
CA SER A 62 -13.57 -6.75 0.87
C SER A 62 -15.03 -6.72 1.32
N ILE A 63 -15.94 -6.42 0.39
CA ILE A 63 -17.38 -6.52 0.64
C ILE A 63 -17.85 -7.90 0.15
N ARG A 64 -18.49 -8.67 1.03
CA ARG A 64 -19.14 -9.93 0.64
C ARG A 64 -20.53 -9.66 0.12
N SER A 65 -20.83 -10.18 -1.06
CA SER A 65 -22.18 -10.20 -1.65
C SER A 65 -22.47 -11.63 -2.08
N ASN A 66 -23.40 -12.29 -1.39
CA ASN A 66 -23.72 -13.71 -1.57
C ASN A 66 -22.48 -14.61 -1.41
N GLU A 67 -22.16 -15.43 -2.42
CA GLU A 67 -21.01 -16.34 -2.43
C GLU A 67 -19.68 -15.68 -2.86
N ASN A 68 -19.71 -14.42 -3.32
CA ASN A 68 -18.53 -13.73 -3.84
C ASN A 68 -18.07 -12.59 -2.93
N SER A 69 -16.76 -12.41 -2.84
CA SER A 69 -16.14 -11.23 -2.23
C SER A 69 -15.58 -10.31 -3.30
N GLN A 70 -15.88 -9.01 -3.21
CA GLN A 70 -15.32 -7.99 -4.10
C GLN A 70 -14.54 -6.96 -3.30
N ILE A 71 -13.33 -6.63 -3.77
CA ILE A 71 -12.54 -5.53 -3.22
C ILE A 71 -13.10 -4.22 -3.77
N MET A 72 -13.59 -3.35 -2.88
CA MET A 72 -14.20 -2.09 -3.25
C MET A 72 -13.50 -0.93 -2.53
N PRO A 73 -13.28 0.21 -3.21
CA PRO A 73 -12.82 1.43 -2.55
C PRO A 73 -13.93 1.96 -1.63
N LEU A 74 -13.58 2.16 -0.36
CA LEU A 74 -14.49 2.59 0.70
C LEU A 74 -14.15 4.00 1.21
N VAL A 75 -12.89 4.42 1.09
CA VAL A 75 -12.43 5.78 1.38
C VAL A 75 -11.65 6.29 0.19
N TYR A 76 -11.88 7.56 -0.15
CA TYR A 76 -11.09 8.30 -1.12
C TYR A 76 -10.56 9.57 -0.44
N ALA A 77 -9.27 9.85 -0.60
CA ALA A 77 -8.64 11.06 -0.08
C ALA A 77 -7.88 11.78 -1.18
N LEU A 78 -8.28 13.01 -1.47
CA LEU A 78 -7.50 13.91 -2.33
C LEU A 78 -6.52 14.70 -1.46
N MET A 79 -5.23 14.53 -1.71
CA MET A 79 -4.18 15.08 -0.86
C MET A 79 -3.30 16.04 -1.67
N LEU A 80 -3.11 17.24 -1.13
CA LEU A 80 -2.30 18.29 -1.76
C LEU A 80 -0.85 17.88 -1.85
N ASN A 81 -0.27 17.33 -0.77
CA ASN A 81 1.06 16.73 -0.79
C ASN A 81 1.05 15.31 -0.19
N LYS A 82 2.24 14.71 -0.14
CA LYS A 82 2.50 13.36 0.39
C LYS A 82 3.28 13.41 1.70
N SER A 83 3.10 14.46 2.48
CA SER A 83 3.81 14.60 3.75
C SER A 83 3.23 13.65 4.79
N GLU A 84 4.02 13.35 5.81
CA GLU A 84 3.56 12.55 6.94
C GLU A 84 2.38 13.23 7.64
N VAL A 85 2.42 14.56 7.75
CA VAL A 85 1.33 15.37 8.32
C VAL A 85 0.01 15.13 7.58
N ALA A 86 0.02 15.13 6.25
CA ALA A 86 -1.18 14.89 5.46
C ALA A 86 -1.73 13.47 5.66
N TYR A 87 -0.86 12.46 5.71
CA TYR A 87 -1.29 11.08 5.96
C TYR A 87 -1.82 10.89 7.38
N ARG A 88 -1.16 11.46 8.38
CA ARG A 88 -1.62 11.43 9.78
C ARG A 88 -2.97 12.10 9.92
N ALA A 89 -3.15 13.27 9.30
CA ALA A 89 -4.44 13.97 9.27
C ALA A 89 -5.56 13.11 8.63
N LEU A 90 -5.25 12.39 7.55
CA LEU A 90 -6.19 11.44 6.95
C LEU A 90 -6.58 10.32 7.92
N PHE A 91 -5.61 9.63 8.50
CA PHE A 91 -5.89 8.47 9.35
C PHE A 91 -6.56 8.86 10.67
N GLN A 92 -6.13 9.95 11.30
CA GLN A 92 -6.76 10.47 12.51
C GLN A 92 -8.22 10.87 12.26
N GLU A 93 -8.51 11.55 11.14
CA GLU A 93 -9.90 11.92 10.83
C GLU A 93 -10.78 10.69 10.58
N LEU A 94 -10.25 9.61 10.02
CA LEU A 94 -11.00 8.36 9.89
C LEU A 94 -11.31 7.73 11.25
N ILE A 95 -10.39 7.82 12.21
CA ILE A 95 -10.61 7.37 13.59
C ILE A 95 -11.69 8.23 14.26
N ASP A 96 -11.56 9.56 14.17
CA ASP A 96 -12.49 10.52 14.76
C ASP A 96 -13.90 10.34 14.19
N PHE A 97 -14.03 10.26 12.86
CA PHE A 97 -15.30 10.03 12.18
C PHE A 97 -15.92 8.67 12.54
N SER A 98 -15.10 7.64 12.79
CA SER A 98 -15.61 6.35 13.26
C SER A 98 -16.17 6.45 14.67
N TYR A 99 -15.45 7.12 15.57
CA TYR A 99 -15.86 7.37 16.95
C TYR A 99 -17.15 8.20 17.04
N GLU A 100 -17.26 9.28 16.25
CA GLU A 100 -18.46 10.13 16.16
C GLU A 100 -19.73 9.36 15.72
N HIS A 101 -19.55 8.21 15.08
CA HIS A 101 -20.63 7.37 14.58
C HIS A 101 -20.78 6.04 15.34
N ASP A 102 -20.19 5.94 16.53
CA ASP A 102 -20.23 4.74 17.38
C ASP A 102 -19.71 3.48 16.66
N VAL A 103 -18.68 3.66 15.82
CA VAL A 103 -18.01 2.57 15.10
C VAL A 103 -16.61 2.39 15.66
N ASP A 104 -16.33 1.17 16.13
CA ASP A 104 -15.01 0.78 16.61
C ASP A 104 -14.21 0.08 15.50
N LEU A 105 -13.01 0.59 15.21
CA LEU A 105 -12.16 0.09 14.14
C LEU A 105 -11.24 -1.03 14.65
N GLN A 106 -11.61 -2.29 14.36
CA GLN A 106 -10.88 -3.48 14.78
C GLN A 106 -9.81 -3.93 13.76
N LEU A 107 -9.07 -2.96 13.20
CA LEU A 107 -8.06 -3.22 12.18
C LEU A 107 -6.88 -4.01 12.78
N GLN A 108 -6.44 -5.08 12.12
CA GLN A 108 -5.24 -5.84 12.52
C GLN A 108 -4.08 -5.62 11.55
N PHE A 109 -4.40 -5.55 10.25
CA PHE A 109 -3.42 -5.38 9.20
C PHE A 109 -3.81 -4.28 8.23
N ILE A 110 -2.85 -3.53 7.74
CA ILE A 110 -3.07 -2.69 6.56
C ILE A 110 -1.99 -3.01 5.54
N ILE A 111 -2.43 -3.29 4.31
CA ILE A 111 -1.55 -3.58 3.20
C ILE A 111 -1.40 -2.30 2.38
N THR A 112 -0.19 -1.79 2.29
CA THR A 112 0.14 -0.57 1.56
C THR A 112 1.22 -0.83 0.53
N ASP A 113 1.47 0.15 -0.33
CA ASP A 113 2.74 0.22 -1.02
C ASP A 113 3.89 0.48 -0.02
N PHE A 114 5.12 0.39 -0.50
CA PHE A 114 6.33 0.54 0.29
C PHE A 114 6.69 2.02 0.56
N GLU A 115 5.69 2.91 0.70
CA GLU A 115 5.92 4.31 1.04
C GLU A 115 6.13 4.50 2.55
N ILE A 116 7.38 4.74 2.95
CA ILE A 116 7.77 4.90 4.37
C ILE A 116 6.96 5.96 5.11
N ILE A 117 6.62 7.07 4.44
CA ILE A 117 5.86 8.17 5.03
C ILE A 117 4.45 7.72 5.41
N ALA A 118 3.77 6.97 4.53
CA ALA A 118 2.44 6.42 4.82
C ALA A 118 2.51 5.34 5.91
N ILE A 119 3.54 4.48 5.87
CA ILE A 119 3.78 3.45 6.89
C ILE A 119 3.99 4.09 8.28
N ASN A 120 4.77 5.15 8.37
CA ASN A 120 5.00 5.88 9.61
C ASN A 120 3.71 6.51 10.15
N ALA A 121 2.93 7.15 9.28
CA ALA A 121 1.65 7.73 9.67
C ALA A 121 0.67 6.65 10.19
N ILE A 122 0.57 5.51 9.53
CA ILE A 122 -0.23 4.37 9.98
C ILE A 122 0.21 3.91 11.38
N ARG A 123 1.51 3.73 11.59
CA ARG A 123 2.06 3.29 12.89
C ARG A 123 1.79 4.31 14.00
N ALA A 124 1.76 5.59 13.66
CA ALA A 124 1.49 6.66 14.62
C ALA A 124 0.01 6.70 15.03
N GLU A 125 -0.92 6.53 14.08
CA GLU A 125 -2.36 6.68 14.33
C GLU A 125 -3.05 5.37 14.75
N PHE A 126 -2.62 4.22 14.21
CA PHE A 126 -3.20 2.91 14.52
C PHE A 126 -2.27 2.06 15.38
N GLN A 127 -2.38 2.18 16.71
CA GLN A 127 -1.58 1.40 17.65
C GLN A 127 -1.87 -0.11 17.53
N GLY A 128 -0.82 -0.92 17.44
CA GLY A 128 -0.92 -2.38 17.35
C GLY A 128 -1.26 -2.93 15.96
N VAL A 129 -1.55 -2.08 14.97
CA VAL A 129 -1.78 -2.51 13.58
C VAL A 129 -0.47 -2.85 12.90
N GLN A 130 -0.44 -3.99 12.22
CA GLN A 130 0.71 -4.41 11.43
C GLN A 130 0.58 -3.91 9.98
N ASN A 131 1.57 -3.14 9.54
CA ASN A 131 1.70 -2.80 8.13
C ASN A 131 2.32 -3.97 7.34
N LYS A 132 1.74 -4.29 6.18
CA LYS A 132 2.26 -5.27 5.22
C LYS A 132 2.43 -4.62 3.85
N GLY A 133 3.37 -5.10 3.05
CA GLY A 133 3.57 -4.62 1.68
C GLY A 133 2.79 -5.45 0.65
N TYR A 134 2.38 -4.83 -0.46
CA TYR A 134 1.87 -5.59 -1.60
C TYR A 134 2.97 -6.38 -2.30
N HIS A 135 2.82 -7.71 -2.34
CA HIS A 135 3.66 -8.60 -3.13
C HIS A 135 3.67 -8.24 -4.62
N PHE A 136 2.54 -7.74 -5.14
CA PHE A 136 2.45 -7.23 -6.50
C PHE A 136 3.44 -6.09 -6.75
N HIS A 137 3.51 -5.10 -5.87
CA HIS A 137 4.45 -3.98 -6.03
C HIS A 137 5.90 -4.42 -5.85
N LEU A 138 6.16 -5.39 -4.95
CA LEU A 138 7.49 -5.99 -4.80
C LEU A 138 7.95 -6.63 -6.12
N SER A 139 7.12 -7.54 -6.66
CA SER A 139 7.39 -8.24 -7.91
C SER A 139 7.50 -7.28 -9.10
N GLN A 140 6.64 -6.26 -9.15
CA GLN A 140 6.69 -5.24 -10.18
C GLN A 140 7.98 -4.41 -10.13
N ASN A 141 8.49 -4.10 -8.94
CA ASN A 141 9.74 -3.34 -8.78
C ASN A 141 10.94 -4.16 -9.30
N ILE A 142 10.98 -5.46 -8.98
CA ILE A 142 11.99 -6.38 -9.55
C ILE A 142 11.90 -6.41 -11.09
N TYR A 143 10.70 -6.56 -11.64
CA TYR A 143 10.53 -6.59 -13.09
C TYR A 143 10.92 -5.27 -13.77
N ARG A 144 10.61 -4.11 -13.16
CA ARG A 144 11.10 -2.82 -13.69
C ARG A 144 12.62 -2.78 -13.73
N LYS A 145 13.30 -3.34 -12.73
CA LYS A 145 14.76 -3.40 -12.73
C LYS A 145 15.30 -4.29 -13.85
N VAL A 146 14.65 -5.43 -14.12
CA VAL A 146 14.95 -6.27 -15.30
C VAL A 146 14.83 -5.46 -16.60
N GLN A 147 13.79 -4.62 -16.72
CA GLN A 147 13.60 -3.77 -17.90
C GLN A 147 14.69 -2.69 -18.02
N GLU A 148 15.03 -2.00 -16.93
CA GLU A 148 16.10 -0.98 -16.89
C GLU A 148 17.45 -1.53 -17.32
N LEU A 149 17.76 -2.77 -16.97
CA LEU A 149 19.01 -3.45 -17.32
C LEU A 149 19.00 -4.04 -18.74
N GLY A 150 17.89 -3.91 -19.49
CA GLY A 150 17.77 -4.48 -20.83
C GLY A 150 17.59 -6.01 -20.86
N LEU A 151 17.32 -6.64 -19.70
CA LEU A 151 17.27 -8.10 -19.54
C LEU A 151 15.91 -8.70 -19.91
N THR A 152 14.99 -7.91 -20.46
CA THR A 152 13.61 -8.34 -20.78
C THR A 152 13.59 -9.54 -21.74
N VAL A 153 14.48 -9.58 -22.74
CA VAL A 153 14.55 -10.68 -23.70
C VAL A 153 15.00 -11.97 -23.01
N GLN A 154 16.11 -11.92 -22.26
CA GLN A 154 16.63 -13.06 -21.51
C GLN A 154 15.60 -13.57 -20.49
N TYR A 155 14.94 -12.67 -19.77
CA TYR A 155 13.85 -13.03 -18.85
C TYR A 155 12.69 -13.76 -19.54
N GLY A 156 12.39 -13.43 -20.80
CA GLY A 156 11.32 -14.05 -21.57
C GLY A 156 11.71 -15.36 -22.28
N THR A 157 12.99 -15.57 -22.57
CA THR A 157 13.47 -16.71 -23.38
C THR A 157 14.27 -17.74 -22.59
N ASP A 158 14.92 -17.36 -21.50
CA ASP A 158 15.66 -18.24 -20.60
C ASP A 158 14.83 -18.54 -19.34
N LYS A 159 14.34 -19.78 -19.25
CA LYS A 159 13.54 -20.25 -18.13
C LYS A 159 14.31 -20.30 -16.81
N THR A 160 15.60 -20.61 -16.85
CA THR A 160 16.43 -20.70 -15.65
C THR A 160 16.66 -19.32 -15.07
N PHE A 161 17.04 -18.36 -15.92
CA PHE A 161 17.16 -16.95 -15.52
C PHE A 161 15.83 -16.41 -14.98
N SER A 162 14.73 -16.65 -15.70
CA SER A 162 13.40 -16.24 -15.26
C SER A 162 13.05 -16.79 -13.87
N LEU A 163 13.29 -18.08 -13.63
CA LEU A 163 13.02 -18.71 -12.33
C LEU A 163 13.86 -18.09 -11.20
N LEU A 164 15.15 -17.85 -11.43
CA LEU A 164 16.02 -17.19 -10.46
C LEU A 164 15.51 -15.78 -10.09
N ILE A 165 15.06 -15.00 -11.08
CA ILE A 165 14.45 -13.69 -10.83
C ILE A 165 13.16 -13.81 -10.01
N HIS A 166 12.35 -14.85 -10.23
CA HIS A 166 11.13 -15.11 -9.44
C HIS A 166 11.42 -15.54 -7.99
N HIS A 167 12.59 -16.15 -7.71
CA HIS A 167 12.97 -16.48 -6.34
C HIS A 167 13.17 -15.22 -5.47
N ILE A 168 13.56 -14.09 -6.06
CA ILE A 168 13.78 -12.83 -5.32
C ILE A 168 12.52 -12.38 -4.57
N PRO A 169 11.37 -12.11 -5.22
CA PRO A 169 10.13 -11.77 -4.50
C PRO A 169 9.52 -12.94 -3.75
N ALA A 170 9.94 -14.19 -3.99
CA ALA A 170 9.49 -15.36 -3.24
C ALA A 170 10.09 -15.41 -1.82
N LEU A 171 11.21 -14.72 -1.57
CA LEU A 171 11.79 -14.58 -0.23
C LEU A 171 10.79 -14.01 0.79
N ALA A 172 9.82 -13.20 0.34
CA ALA A 172 8.77 -12.64 1.19
C ALA A 172 7.84 -13.71 1.84
N PHE A 173 7.87 -14.96 1.38
CA PHE A 173 7.10 -16.06 1.94
C PHE A 173 7.86 -16.87 2.99
N LEU A 174 9.12 -16.55 3.25
CA LEU A 174 9.90 -17.17 4.32
C LEU A 174 9.61 -16.52 5.66
N PRO A 175 9.79 -17.24 6.79
CA PRO A 175 9.89 -16.63 8.10
C PRO A 175 10.94 -15.50 8.10
N HIS A 176 10.62 -14.35 8.69
CA HIS A 176 11.46 -13.15 8.63
C HIS A 176 12.93 -13.39 9.03
N ASN A 177 13.16 -14.27 10.00
CA ASN A 177 14.48 -14.64 10.51
C ASN A 177 15.29 -15.51 9.53
N ASN A 178 14.64 -16.14 8.54
CA ASN A 178 15.30 -16.96 7.52
C ASN A 178 15.61 -16.16 6.24
N ILE A 179 15.00 -14.99 6.05
CA ILE A 179 15.14 -14.18 4.83
C ILE A 179 16.60 -13.81 4.53
N PRO A 180 17.42 -13.31 5.49
CA PRO A 180 18.80 -12.93 5.19
C PRO A 180 19.65 -14.10 4.69
N SER A 181 19.59 -15.26 5.36
CA SER A 181 20.34 -16.45 4.95
C SER A 181 19.90 -16.95 3.57
N ALA A 182 18.59 -17.03 3.33
CA ALA A 182 18.07 -17.46 2.03
C ALA A 182 18.41 -16.48 0.90
N PHE A 183 18.48 -15.18 1.21
CA PHE A 183 18.93 -14.16 0.28
C PHE A 183 20.41 -14.35 -0.11
N ASP A 184 21.28 -14.62 0.86
CA ASP A 184 22.71 -14.87 0.62
C ASP A 184 22.92 -16.15 -0.22
N GLU A 185 22.17 -17.21 0.07
CA GLU A 185 22.16 -18.45 -0.71
C GLU A 185 21.70 -18.20 -2.15
N LEU A 186 20.62 -17.44 -2.33
CA LEU A 186 20.13 -17.07 -3.66
C LEU A 186 21.18 -16.25 -4.41
N ARG A 187 21.77 -15.24 -3.77
CA ARG A 187 22.80 -14.37 -4.35
C ARG A 187 23.99 -15.15 -4.87
N ALA A 188 24.43 -16.20 -4.16
CA ALA A 188 25.57 -17.02 -4.56
C ALA A 188 25.36 -17.77 -5.89
N ILE A 189 24.11 -18.01 -6.30
CA ILE A 189 23.76 -18.72 -7.54
C ILE A 189 23.22 -17.79 -8.65
N MET A 190 23.11 -16.49 -8.39
CA MET A 190 22.63 -15.53 -9.39
C MET A 190 23.69 -15.30 -10.48
N PRO A 191 23.27 -15.15 -11.75
CA PRO A 191 24.17 -14.73 -12.81
C PRO A 191 24.64 -13.29 -12.60
N GLU A 192 25.82 -12.97 -13.13
CA GLU A 192 26.48 -11.66 -12.96
C GLU A 192 25.59 -10.50 -13.42
N GLU A 193 24.83 -10.70 -14.51
CA GLU A 193 23.92 -9.68 -15.05
C GLU A 193 22.80 -9.28 -14.07
N ALA A 194 22.48 -10.13 -13.10
CA ALA A 194 21.45 -9.88 -12.09
C ALA A 194 21.98 -9.27 -10.79
N ASN A 195 23.30 -9.03 -10.66
CA ASN A 195 23.91 -8.46 -9.46
C ASN A 195 23.25 -7.14 -9.03
N SER A 196 22.99 -6.24 -9.98
CA SER A 196 22.32 -4.96 -9.68
C SER A 196 20.87 -5.12 -9.22
N ILE A 197 20.20 -6.24 -9.56
CA ILE A 197 18.86 -6.57 -9.04
C ILE A 197 18.98 -7.02 -7.58
N MET A 198 19.99 -7.84 -7.26
CA MET A 198 20.24 -8.31 -5.90
C MET A 198 20.67 -7.17 -4.97
N GLU A 199 21.54 -6.26 -5.42
CA GLU A 199 21.93 -5.06 -4.67
C GLU A 199 20.72 -4.17 -4.37
N LEU A 200 19.85 -3.95 -5.36
CA LEU A 200 18.60 -3.22 -5.17
C LEU A 200 17.76 -3.91 -4.08
N PHE A 201 17.58 -5.22 -4.16
CA PHE A 201 16.75 -5.94 -3.20
C PHE A 201 17.32 -5.88 -1.78
N GLU A 202 18.64 -6.02 -1.64
CA GLU A 202 19.35 -5.94 -0.37
C GLU A 202 19.15 -4.59 0.31
N ILE A 203 19.40 -3.49 -0.42
CA ILE A 203 19.36 -2.12 0.11
C ILE A 203 17.95 -1.77 0.60
N TYR A 204 16.92 -2.17 -0.16
CA TYR A 204 15.56 -1.73 0.12
C TYR A 204 14.75 -2.69 0.98
N TYR A 205 15.01 -4.01 0.94
CA TYR A 205 14.14 -5.02 1.57
C TYR A 205 14.85 -5.95 2.56
N ILE A 206 16.19 -6.05 2.56
CA ILE A 206 16.94 -6.88 3.52
C ILE A 206 17.51 -6.04 4.67
N HIS A 207 18.27 -4.99 4.34
CA HIS A 207 18.95 -4.14 5.33
C HIS A 207 18.17 -2.87 5.69
N GLY A 208 16.99 -2.68 5.09
CA GLY A 208 15.98 -1.73 5.52
C GLY A 208 16.28 -0.26 5.25
N ARG A 209 15.60 0.32 4.26
CA ARG A 209 15.27 1.75 4.21
C ARG A 209 13.75 2.00 4.27
N ILE A 210 12.97 0.93 4.44
CA ILE A 210 11.50 0.88 4.40
C ILE A 210 11.03 0.04 5.60
#